data_AF-A0A915CWK6-F1
#
_entry.id   AF-A0A915CWK6-F1
#
_cell.length_a   1.000
_cell.length_b   1.000
_cell.length_c   1.000
_cell.angle_alpha   90.00
_cell.angle_beta   90.00
_cell.angle_gamma   90.00
#
_symmetry.space_group_name_H-M   'P 1'
#
loop_
_entity.id
_entity.type
_entity.pdbx_description
1 polymer ?
#
loop_
_entity_poly.entity_id
_entity_poly.type
_entity_poly.pdbx_seq_one_letter_code
_entity_poly.pdbx_strand_id
1 'polypeptide(L)'
;MKRQSCISAFVFACQFSFTYILIAITLSVFSSLYSEVESYARKILNLIASVADITKARVAAENIMNVINETAMEMDNLSDEGFRPKVVGRISMQNVEFRYPSRPVIPILKEISLQVAPGQSVAIVGPSGSGKSSIISLFQRMYEPTKGQVFLDNYNIRSVNPGYLHRVVVSVGQEPTLFSFTIKENISYGLPEDEATMDKIIEAAKVANIHEFISSYHRAMKPRAVVRNPVVLLLDEATAALDSTSEKLVQAALETASKNCTCITVAHRLSSIRKADRIIVLVEGKIAEQGTHQELMEEKGLYYEMNQLEI
;
A
#
# COMPACT_ATOMS: atom_id res chain seq x y z
N MET A 1 -14.34 -109.17 -7.66
CA MET A 1 -13.49 -108.23 -6.89
C MET A 1 -13.00 -107.03 -7.70
N LYS A 2 -12.23 -107.19 -8.81
CA LYS A 2 -11.68 -106.05 -9.58
C LYS A 2 -12.70 -105.00 -10.07
N ARG A 3 -13.85 -105.43 -10.61
CA ARG A 3 -14.92 -104.51 -11.08
C ARG A 3 -15.53 -103.65 -9.96
N GLN A 4 -15.72 -104.21 -8.77
CA GLN A 4 -16.27 -103.47 -7.62
C GLN A 4 -15.28 -102.43 -7.09
N SER A 5 -13.96 -102.71 -7.09
CA SER A 5 -12.92 -101.72 -6.76
C SER A 5 -12.85 -100.56 -7.76
N CYS A 6 -13.03 -100.81 -9.06
CA CYS A 6 -13.03 -99.74 -10.06
C CYS A 6 -14.25 -98.82 -9.91
N ILE A 7 -15.42 -99.37 -9.60
CA ILE A 7 -16.64 -98.59 -9.38
C ILE A 7 -16.50 -97.75 -8.10
N SER A 8 -16.00 -98.32 -6.99
CA SER A 8 -15.80 -97.56 -5.77
C SER A 8 -14.76 -96.46 -5.94
N ALA A 9 -13.64 -96.73 -6.62
CA ALA A 9 -12.62 -95.72 -6.93
C ALA A 9 -13.18 -94.57 -7.79
N PHE A 10 -14.03 -94.88 -8.77
CA PHE A 10 -14.68 -93.87 -9.61
C PHE A 10 -15.67 -93.00 -8.81
N VAL A 11 -16.47 -93.62 -7.92
CA VAL A 11 -17.40 -92.89 -7.04
C VAL A 11 -16.62 -91.98 -6.08
N PHE A 12 -15.53 -92.46 -5.47
CA PHE A 12 -14.67 -91.62 -4.62
C PHE A 12 -14.04 -90.46 -5.42
N ALA A 13 -13.53 -90.70 -6.62
CA ALA A 13 -12.97 -89.65 -7.48
C ALA A 13 -14.01 -88.57 -7.84
N CYS A 14 -15.24 -88.98 -8.17
CA CYS A 14 -16.34 -88.04 -8.43
C CYS A 14 -16.72 -87.24 -7.17
N GLN A 15 -16.76 -87.89 -6.01
CA GLN A 15 -17.05 -87.24 -4.74
C GLN A 15 -15.98 -86.21 -4.36
N PHE A 16 -14.69 -86.54 -4.49
CA PHE A 16 -13.59 -85.60 -4.23
C PHE A 16 -13.54 -84.45 -5.24
N SER A 17 -13.78 -84.72 -6.53
CA SER A 17 -13.83 -83.69 -7.57
C SER A 17 -14.99 -82.71 -7.34
N PHE A 18 -16.19 -83.22 -7.03
CA PHE A 18 -17.34 -82.38 -6.73
C PHE A 18 -17.13 -81.54 -5.46
N THR A 19 -16.52 -82.13 -4.42
CA THR A 19 -16.19 -81.42 -3.17
C THR A 19 -15.17 -80.31 -3.43
N TYR A 20 -14.14 -80.56 -4.25
CA TYR A 20 -13.15 -79.56 -4.63
C TYR A 20 -13.78 -78.40 -5.42
N ILE A 21 -14.68 -78.68 -6.36
CA ILE A 21 -15.40 -77.65 -7.13
C ILE A 21 -16.27 -76.79 -6.20
N LEU A 22 -17.00 -77.41 -5.25
CA LEU A 22 -17.78 -76.69 -4.25
C LEU A 22 -16.92 -75.79 -3.36
N ILE A 23 -15.75 -76.27 -2.92
CA ILE A 23 -14.80 -75.47 -2.13
C ILE A 23 -14.24 -74.31 -2.96
N ALA A 24 -13.88 -74.55 -4.24
CA ALA A 24 -13.36 -73.51 -5.12
C ALA A 24 -14.41 -72.41 -5.39
N ILE A 25 -15.66 -72.78 -5.64
CA ILE A 25 -16.76 -71.82 -5.84
C ILE A 25 -16.99 -71.00 -4.55
N THR A 26 -17.07 -71.65 -3.39
CA THR A 26 -17.30 -70.93 -2.12
C THR A 26 -16.14 -69.97 -1.79
N LEU A 27 -14.89 -70.36 -2.03
CA LEU A 27 -13.73 -69.48 -1.88
C LEU A 27 -13.75 -68.29 -2.85
N SER A 28 -14.15 -68.50 -4.11
CA SER A 28 -14.23 -67.44 -5.13
C SER A 28 -15.33 -66.40 -4.83
N VAL A 29 -16.47 -66.86 -4.31
CA VAL A 29 -17.58 -65.98 -3.89
C VAL A 29 -17.16 -65.19 -2.65
N PHE A 30 -16.49 -65.85 -1.68
CA PHE A 30 -15.99 -65.20 -0.48
C PHE A 30 -14.92 -64.14 -0.78
N SER A 31 -13.97 -64.41 -1.67
CA SER A 31 -12.94 -63.44 -2.05
C SER A 31 -13.53 -62.22 -2.77
N SER A 32 -14.53 -62.44 -3.63
CA SER A 32 -15.24 -61.36 -4.31
C SER A 32 -15.99 -60.47 -3.32
N LEU A 33 -16.77 -61.06 -2.40
CA LEU A 33 -17.44 -60.34 -1.31
C LEU A 33 -16.45 -59.57 -0.42
N TYR A 34 -15.34 -60.20 -0.05
CA TYR A 34 -14.29 -59.56 0.76
C TYR A 34 -13.71 -58.33 0.04
N SER A 35 -13.39 -58.45 -1.24
CA SER A 35 -12.85 -57.34 -2.04
C SER A 35 -13.83 -56.18 -2.18
N GLU A 36 -15.14 -56.46 -2.30
CA GLU A 36 -16.17 -55.41 -2.32
C GLU A 36 -16.25 -54.70 -0.97
N VAL A 37 -16.33 -55.46 0.13
CA VAL A 37 -16.37 -54.91 1.50
C VAL A 37 -15.15 -54.02 1.75
N GLU A 38 -13.97 -54.46 1.33
CA GLU A 38 -12.73 -53.68 1.46
C GLU A 38 -12.78 -52.39 0.63
N SER A 39 -13.29 -52.45 -0.60
CA SER A 39 -13.47 -51.28 -1.48
C SER A 39 -14.42 -50.25 -0.87
N TYR A 40 -15.56 -50.70 -0.32
CA TYR A 40 -16.51 -49.84 0.40
C TYR A 40 -15.89 -49.22 1.65
N ALA A 41 -15.16 -50.00 2.44
CA ALA A 41 -14.47 -49.52 3.64
C ALA A 41 -13.45 -48.41 3.29
N ARG A 42 -12.65 -48.59 2.22
CA ARG A 42 -11.70 -47.56 1.76
C ARG A 42 -12.39 -46.29 1.29
N LYS A 43 -13.53 -46.38 0.58
CA LYS A 43 -14.31 -45.20 0.17
C LYS A 43 -14.83 -44.42 1.37
N ILE A 44 -15.34 -45.12 2.39
CA ILE A 44 -15.80 -44.49 3.65
C ILE A 44 -14.63 -43.82 4.36
N LEU A 45 -13.47 -44.48 4.46
CA LEU A 45 -12.28 -43.91 5.10
C LEU A 45 -11.81 -42.63 4.40
N ASN A 46 -11.81 -42.61 3.07
CA ASN A 46 -11.47 -41.41 2.29
C ASN A 46 -12.48 -40.27 2.53
N LEU A 47 -13.77 -40.60 2.67
CA LEU A 47 -14.80 -39.61 2.99
C LEU A 47 -14.55 -39.00 4.37
N ILE A 48 -14.21 -39.82 5.38
CA ILE A 48 -13.87 -39.36 6.73
C ILE A 48 -12.63 -38.46 6.71
N ALA A 49 -11.60 -38.83 5.96
CA ALA A 49 -10.38 -38.03 5.82
C ALA A 49 -10.69 -36.64 5.22
N SER A 50 -11.63 -36.55 4.27
CA SER A 50 -12.01 -35.28 3.63
C SER A 50 -12.74 -34.29 4.56
N VAL A 51 -13.28 -34.74 5.70
CA VAL A 51 -13.96 -33.87 6.67
C VAL A 51 -13.01 -32.81 7.23
N ALA A 52 -11.74 -33.17 7.45
CA ALA A 52 -10.72 -32.23 7.90
C ALA A 52 -10.41 -31.15 6.84
N ASP A 53 -10.47 -31.51 5.56
CA ASP A 53 -10.26 -30.56 4.47
C ASP A 53 -11.48 -29.65 4.26
N ILE A 54 -12.70 -30.18 4.42
CA ILE A 54 -13.93 -29.38 4.37
C ILE A 54 -13.95 -28.32 5.48
N THR A 55 -13.51 -28.68 6.69
CA THR A 55 -13.42 -27.72 7.81
C THR A 55 -12.37 -26.66 7.57
N LYS A 56 -11.18 -27.00 7.06
CA LYS A 56 -10.18 -26.02 6.63
C LYS A 56 -10.70 -25.10 5.52
N ALA A 57 -11.36 -25.68 4.50
CA ALA A 57 -11.93 -24.92 3.39
C ALA A 57 -12.99 -23.93 3.88
N ARG A 58 -13.82 -24.34 4.85
CA ARG A 58 -14.81 -23.46 5.47
C ARG A 58 -14.16 -22.28 6.20
N VAL A 59 -13.13 -22.51 7.01
CA VAL A 59 -12.40 -21.44 7.71
C VAL A 59 -11.73 -20.48 6.71
N ALA A 60 -11.11 -21.03 5.65
CA ALA A 60 -10.52 -20.22 4.60
C ALA A 60 -11.57 -19.35 3.87
N ALA A 61 -12.73 -19.94 3.54
CA ALA A 61 -13.84 -19.24 2.91
C ALA A 61 -14.41 -18.14 3.83
N GLU A 62 -14.52 -18.40 5.13
CA GLU A 62 -14.95 -17.41 6.12
C GLU A 62 -13.98 -16.23 6.19
N ASN A 63 -12.67 -16.47 6.22
CA ASN A 63 -11.67 -15.40 6.20
C ASN A 63 -11.76 -14.54 4.93
N ILE A 64 -11.94 -15.17 3.76
CA ILE A 64 -12.13 -14.44 2.50
C ILE A 64 -13.42 -13.60 2.56
N MET A 65 -14.51 -14.19 3.05
CA MET A 65 -15.80 -13.52 3.13
C MET A 65 -15.80 -12.36 4.13
N ASN A 66 -15.02 -12.46 5.20
CA ASN A 66 -14.81 -11.38 6.16
C ASN A 66 -14.10 -10.18 5.51
N VAL A 67 -13.09 -10.42 4.67
CA VAL A 67 -12.40 -9.35 3.92
C VAL A 67 -13.31 -8.72 2.86
N ILE A 68 -14.09 -9.53 2.13
CA ILE A 68 -15.01 -9.03 1.09
C ILE A 68 -16.13 -8.17 1.69
N ASN A 69 -16.66 -8.56 2.86
CA ASN A 69 -17.74 -7.84 3.52
C ASN A 69 -17.26 -6.72 4.46
N GLU A 70 -15.94 -6.51 4.57
CA GLU A 70 -15.39 -5.41 5.35
C GLU A 70 -15.83 -4.08 4.74
N THR A 71 -16.35 -3.17 5.58
CA THR A 71 -16.78 -1.84 5.13
C THR A 71 -15.68 -0.84 5.40
N ALA A 72 -15.48 0.10 4.47
CA ALA A 72 -14.50 1.17 4.66
C ALA A 72 -14.89 2.02 5.87
N MET A 73 -14.03 2.07 6.90
CA MET A 73 -14.34 2.76 8.15
C MET A 73 -14.20 4.28 8.06
N GLU A 74 -13.12 4.79 7.44
CA GLU A 74 -12.81 6.23 7.41
C GLU A 74 -12.92 6.85 6.01
N MET A 75 -12.53 6.11 4.98
CA MET A 75 -12.48 6.61 3.61
C MET A 75 -12.76 5.49 2.60
N ASP A 76 -13.84 5.65 1.85
CA ASP A 76 -14.11 4.81 0.69
C ASP A 76 -13.53 5.47 -0.57
N ASN A 77 -12.40 4.94 -1.04
CA ASN A 77 -11.74 5.42 -2.27
C ASN A 77 -12.48 5.03 -3.55
N LEU A 78 -13.42 4.08 -3.48
CA LEU A 78 -14.23 3.64 -4.63
C LEU A 78 -15.51 4.45 -4.75
N SER A 79 -15.89 5.19 -3.71
CA SER A 79 -17.07 6.06 -3.72
C SER A 79 -16.85 7.28 -4.61
N ASP A 80 -17.85 7.57 -5.44
CA ASP A 80 -17.93 8.81 -6.23
C ASP A 80 -18.46 10.00 -5.42
N GLU A 81 -18.87 9.78 -4.16
CA GLU A 81 -19.46 10.79 -3.29
C GLU A 81 -18.44 11.85 -2.82
N GLY A 82 -18.96 13.02 -2.41
CA GLY A 82 -18.17 14.15 -1.92
C GLY A 82 -17.98 15.27 -2.96
N PHE A 83 -17.58 16.44 -2.46
CA PHE A 83 -17.40 17.62 -3.29
C PHE A 83 -16.15 17.50 -4.18
N ARG A 84 -16.24 18.06 -5.39
CA ARG A 84 -15.12 18.25 -6.33
C ARG A 84 -14.93 19.74 -6.64
N PRO A 85 -14.60 20.57 -5.63
CA PRO A 85 -14.58 22.02 -5.79
C PRO A 85 -13.34 22.47 -6.56
N LYS A 86 -13.43 23.54 -7.36
CA LYS A 86 -12.22 24.20 -7.87
C LYS A 86 -11.45 24.80 -6.69
N VAL A 87 -10.20 24.40 -6.53
CA VAL A 87 -9.36 24.78 -5.39
C VAL A 87 -8.23 25.70 -5.83
N VAL A 88 -7.89 26.65 -4.97
CA VAL A 88 -6.76 27.58 -5.13
C VAL A 88 -5.52 27.02 -4.44
N GLY A 89 -5.69 26.15 -3.44
CA GLY A 89 -4.60 25.41 -2.82
C GLY A 89 -4.18 25.89 -1.45
N ARG A 90 -5.01 26.66 -0.74
CA ARG A 90 -4.78 26.95 0.67
C ARG A 90 -5.02 25.67 1.45
N ILE A 91 -4.12 25.31 2.36
CA ILE A 91 -4.32 24.17 3.25
C ILE A 91 -4.17 24.61 4.70
N SER A 92 -5.02 24.09 5.58
CA SER A 92 -4.98 24.45 6.99
C SER A 92 -5.38 23.31 7.91
N MET A 93 -4.83 23.36 9.12
CA MET A 93 -5.19 22.53 10.26
C MET A 93 -5.67 23.45 11.38
N GLN A 94 -6.77 23.07 12.04
CA GLN A 94 -7.34 23.80 13.16
C GLN A 94 -7.44 22.87 14.37
N ASN A 95 -6.60 23.12 15.37
CA ASN A 95 -6.51 22.43 16.65
C ASN A 95 -6.48 20.89 16.49
N VAL A 96 -5.64 20.40 15.57
CA VAL A 96 -5.58 19.00 15.21
C VAL A 96 -4.85 18.18 16.27
N GLU A 97 -5.55 17.20 16.86
CA GLU A 97 -4.97 16.11 17.65
C GLU A 97 -5.07 14.83 16.84
N PHE A 98 -3.99 14.05 16.75
CA PHE A 98 -3.99 12.81 15.98
C PHE A 98 -3.28 11.68 16.71
N ARG A 99 -3.86 10.49 16.60
CA ARG A 99 -3.39 9.21 17.12
C ARG A 99 -3.51 8.18 16.02
N TYR A 100 -2.46 7.40 15.80
CA TYR A 100 -2.56 6.28 14.87
C TYR A 100 -3.53 5.22 15.43
N PRO A 101 -4.43 4.64 14.62
CA PRO A 101 -5.33 3.58 15.08
C PRO A 101 -4.58 2.37 15.69
N SER A 102 -3.38 2.07 15.19
CA SER A 102 -2.50 1.04 15.73
C SER A 102 -1.88 1.38 17.09
N ARG A 103 -1.90 2.65 17.51
CA ARG A 103 -1.36 3.16 18.79
C ARG A 103 -2.31 4.22 19.38
N PRO A 104 -3.52 3.84 19.82
CA PRO A 104 -4.60 4.78 20.14
C PRO A 104 -4.41 5.58 21.45
N VAL A 105 -3.39 5.24 22.25
CA VAL A 105 -3.14 5.88 23.56
C VAL A 105 -2.27 7.12 23.43
N ILE A 106 -1.28 7.09 22.53
CA ILE A 106 -0.23 8.11 22.47
C ILE A 106 -0.52 9.07 21.30
N PRO A 107 -0.83 10.35 21.56
CA PRO A 107 -0.99 11.36 20.50
C PRO A 107 0.35 11.68 19.86
N ILE A 108 0.40 11.54 18.53
CA ILE A 108 1.55 11.90 17.71
C ILE A 108 1.51 13.39 17.34
N LEU A 109 0.31 13.96 17.16
CA LEU A 109 0.10 15.40 16.99
C LEU A 109 -0.81 15.90 18.11
N LYS A 110 -0.48 17.05 18.68
CA LYS A 110 -1.12 17.65 19.85
C LYS A 110 -1.48 19.10 19.54
N GLU A 111 -2.76 19.35 19.26
CA GLU A 111 -3.32 20.70 19.05
C GLU A 111 -2.59 21.51 17.95
N ILE A 112 -2.27 20.86 16.83
CA ILE A 112 -1.61 21.50 15.71
C ILE A 112 -2.57 22.43 14.97
N SER A 113 -2.19 23.71 14.91
CA SER A 113 -2.84 24.73 14.10
C SER A 113 -1.82 25.35 13.16
N LEU A 114 -2.01 25.15 11.86
CA LEU A 114 -1.13 25.71 10.84
C LEU A 114 -1.94 26.08 9.60
N GLN A 115 -1.48 27.09 8.87
CA GLN A 115 -2.10 27.51 7.62
C GLN A 115 -1.01 27.81 6.59
N VAL A 116 -1.18 27.28 5.38
CA VAL A 116 -0.30 27.53 4.24
C VAL A 116 -1.11 28.25 3.16
N ALA A 117 -0.63 29.42 2.74
CA ALA A 117 -1.26 30.21 1.71
C ALA A 117 -1.04 29.58 0.31
N PRO A 118 -1.92 29.87 -0.67
CA PRO A 118 -1.71 29.41 -2.04
C PRO A 118 -0.35 29.82 -2.60
N GLY A 119 0.38 28.86 -3.18
CA GLY A 119 1.71 29.09 -3.75
C GLY A 119 2.84 29.29 -2.74
N GLN A 120 2.54 29.24 -1.44
CA GLN A 120 3.56 29.34 -0.39
C GLN A 120 4.29 27.99 -0.24
N SER A 121 5.61 28.07 -0.07
CA SER A 121 6.47 26.93 0.26
C SER A 121 6.76 26.89 1.76
N VAL A 122 6.27 25.86 2.44
CA VAL A 122 6.46 25.66 3.88
C VAL A 122 7.29 24.42 4.15
N ALA A 123 8.35 24.56 4.95
CA ALA A 123 9.15 23.44 5.40
C ALA A 123 8.75 22.99 6.81
N ILE A 124 8.74 21.69 7.05
CA ILE A 124 8.53 21.09 8.36
C ILE A 124 9.78 20.30 8.74
N VAL A 125 10.38 20.68 9.87
CA VAL A 125 11.57 20.02 10.43
C VAL A 125 11.33 19.62 11.87
N GLY A 126 12.16 18.73 12.38
CA GLY A 126 11.99 18.21 13.73
C GLY A 126 12.66 16.86 13.90
N PRO A 127 12.86 16.41 15.15
CA PRO A 127 13.44 15.11 15.44
C PRO A 127 12.66 13.96 14.79
N SER A 128 13.29 12.79 14.69
CA SER A 128 12.58 11.59 14.26
C SER A 128 11.40 11.30 15.21
N GLY A 129 10.25 10.90 14.67
CA GLY A 129 9.05 10.64 15.46
C GLY A 129 8.30 11.89 15.97
N SER A 130 8.65 13.10 15.53
CA SER A 130 7.93 14.31 15.96
C SER A 130 6.56 14.51 15.32
N GLY A 131 6.22 13.72 14.28
CA GLY A 131 4.92 13.75 13.60
C GLY A 131 4.91 14.41 12.21
N LYS A 132 6.08 14.70 11.62
CA LYS A 132 6.20 15.39 10.33
C LYS A 132 5.44 14.69 9.18
N SER A 133 5.72 13.41 8.94
CA SER A 133 5.00 12.63 7.92
C SER A 133 3.53 12.41 8.28
N SER A 134 3.16 12.44 9.56
CA SER A 134 1.76 12.38 9.97
C SER A 134 0.96 13.59 9.46
N ILE A 135 1.58 14.78 9.36
CA ILE A 135 0.94 15.98 8.79
C ILE A 135 0.63 15.76 7.30
N ILE A 136 1.55 15.16 6.55
CA ILE A 136 1.35 14.79 5.15
C ILE A 136 0.18 13.81 5.02
N SER A 137 0.18 12.74 5.82
CA SER A 137 -0.87 11.72 5.79
C SER A 137 -2.27 12.30 6.07
N LEU A 138 -2.38 13.30 6.95
CA LEU A 138 -3.66 13.97 7.24
C LEU A 138 -4.12 14.87 6.09
N PHE A 139 -3.22 15.61 5.43
CA PHE A 139 -3.58 16.38 4.23
C PHE A 139 -3.99 15.51 3.05
N GLN A 140 -3.45 14.29 2.96
CA GLN A 140 -3.88 13.28 1.98
C GLN A 140 -5.13 12.51 2.39
N ARG A 141 -5.70 12.77 3.58
CA ARG A 141 -6.82 12.00 4.13
C ARG A 141 -6.53 10.49 4.21
N MET A 142 -5.27 10.10 4.40
CA MET A 142 -4.91 8.70 4.68
C MET A 142 -5.40 8.27 6.06
N TYR A 143 -5.53 9.23 6.96
CA TYR A 143 -6.13 9.09 8.28
C TYR A 143 -7.00 10.30 8.57
N GLU A 144 -7.95 10.14 9.48
CA GLU A 144 -8.69 11.26 10.04
C GLU A 144 -8.08 11.78 11.36
N PRO A 145 -8.14 13.09 11.61
CA PRO A 145 -7.72 13.64 12.90
C PRO A 145 -8.68 13.17 14.01
N THR A 146 -8.12 12.82 15.17
CA THR A 146 -8.89 12.42 16.36
C THR A 146 -9.69 13.60 16.93
N LYS A 147 -9.11 14.80 16.90
CA LYS A 147 -9.79 16.07 17.18
C LYS A 147 -9.31 17.15 16.22
N GLY A 148 -10.09 18.21 16.10
CA GLY A 148 -9.79 19.31 15.17
C GLY A 148 -10.20 18.97 13.75
N GLN A 149 -9.82 19.84 12.82
CA GLN A 149 -10.25 19.74 11.42
C GLN A 149 -9.12 20.11 10.48
N VAL A 150 -9.11 19.47 9.31
CA VAL A 150 -8.18 19.76 8.21
C VAL A 150 -8.99 20.27 7.02
N PHE A 151 -8.50 21.32 6.39
CA PHE A 151 -9.18 22.01 5.30
C PHE A 151 -8.31 22.12 4.06
N LEU A 152 -8.96 22.00 2.92
CA LEU A 152 -8.50 22.43 1.61
C LEU A 152 -9.37 23.62 1.17
N ASP A 153 -8.76 24.79 1.10
CA ASP A 153 -9.39 26.10 1.03
C ASP A 153 -10.44 26.30 2.14
N ASN A 154 -11.72 26.30 1.78
CA ASN A 154 -12.86 26.45 2.68
C ASN A 154 -13.60 25.13 2.89
N TYR A 155 -13.11 24.04 2.33
CA TYR A 155 -13.74 22.72 2.39
C TYR A 155 -13.02 21.85 3.41
N ASN A 156 -13.76 21.28 4.36
CA ASN A 156 -13.21 20.25 5.23
C ASN A 156 -12.85 19.04 4.35
N ILE A 157 -11.64 18.50 4.52
CA ILE A 157 -11.14 17.41 3.67
C ILE A 157 -12.06 16.17 3.74
N ARG A 158 -12.80 15.98 4.84
CA ARG A 158 -13.80 14.90 4.98
C ARG A 158 -14.94 14.97 3.97
N SER A 159 -15.34 16.18 3.56
CA SER A 159 -16.45 16.35 2.61
C SER A 159 -16.00 16.33 1.15
N VAL A 160 -14.69 16.35 0.89
CA VAL A 160 -14.11 16.28 -0.46
C VAL A 160 -14.04 14.83 -0.91
N ASN A 161 -14.36 14.57 -2.19
CA ASN A 161 -14.23 13.23 -2.77
C ASN A 161 -12.75 12.74 -2.69
N PRO A 162 -12.46 11.52 -2.20
CA PRO A 162 -11.09 11.01 -2.05
C PRO A 162 -10.29 10.96 -3.35
N GLY A 163 -10.89 10.39 -4.41
CA GLY A 163 -10.25 10.30 -5.72
C GLY A 163 -9.93 11.67 -6.31
N TYR A 164 -10.79 12.68 -6.09
CA TYR A 164 -10.52 14.06 -6.44
C TYR A 164 -9.41 14.68 -5.57
N LEU A 165 -9.44 14.46 -4.26
CA LEU A 165 -8.44 14.96 -3.32
C LEU A 165 -7.03 14.50 -3.72
N HIS A 166 -6.84 13.22 -4.04
CA HIS A 166 -5.54 12.67 -4.47
C HIS A 166 -5.11 13.09 -5.88
N ARG A 167 -6.00 13.71 -6.66
CA ARG A 167 -5.64 14.38 -7.92
C ARG A 167 -5.07 15.78 -7.68
N VAL A 168 -5.62 16.52 -6.72
CA VAL A 168 -5.21 17.90 -6.43
C VAL A 168 -4.10 18.02 -5.38
N VAL A 169 -4.05 17.09 -4.42
CA VAL A 169 -3.01 16.95 -3.39
C VAL A 169 -2.13 15.76 -3.73
N VAL A 170 -0.91 16.02 -4.21
CA VAL A 170 0.03 14.98 -4.64
C VAL A 170 1.18 14.91 -3.65
N SER A 171 1.53 13.70 -3.22
CA SER A 171 2.72 13.48 -2.41
C SER A 171 3.84 12.78 -3.18
N VAL A 172 5.07 13.14 -2.83
CA VAL A 172 6.29 12.45 -3.24
C VAL A 172 6.96 11.93 -1.98
N GLY A 173 6.92 10.62 -1.80
CA GLY A 173 7.54 9.96 -0.65
C GLY A 173 9.07 9.82 -0.76
N GLN A 174 9.68 9.40 0.35
CA GLN A 174 11.12 9.20 0.48
C GLN A 174 11.66 8.15 -0.51
N GLU A 175 10.91 7.07 -0.70
CA GLU A 175 11.20 5.99 -1.65
C GLU A 175 10.09 5.90 -2.72
N PRO A 176 10.38 6.26 -3.99
CA PRO A 176 9.41 6.11 -5.07
C PRO A 176 9.20 4.63 -5.37
N THR A 177 7.94 4.21 -5.43
CA THR A 177 7.58 2.88 -5.92
C THR A 177 7.46 2.93 -7.43
N LEU A 178 8.16 2.02 -8.12
CA LEU A 178 7.99 1.81 -9.56
C LEU A 178 7.44 0.41 -9.78
N PHE A 179 6.46 0.32 -10.66
CA PHE A 179 5.92 -0.96 -11.12
C PHE A 179 6.86 -1.58 -12.15
N SER A 180 6.80 -2.92 -12.25
CA SER A 180 7.50 -3.72 -13.27
C SER A 180 6.88 -3.55 -14.67
N PHE A 181 6.73 -2.29 -15.08
CA PHE A 181 6.16 -1.82 -16.33
C PHE A 181 7.17 -0.93 -17.06
N THR A 182 6.82 -0.47 -18.26
CA THR A 182 7.63 0.49 -19.00
C THR A 182 7.71 1.84 -18.27
N ILE A 183 8.72 2.66 -18.61
CA ILE A 183 8.83 4.03 -18.09
C ILE A 183 7.59 4.85 -18.46
N LYS A 184 7.09 4.67 -19.69
CA LYS A 184 5.86 5.29 -20.17
C LYS A 184 4.68 4.98 -19.23
N GLU A 185 4.49 3.71 -18.89
CA GLU A 185 3.38 3.26 -18.03
C GLU A 185 3.50 3.77 -16.60
N ASN A 186 4.72 3.79 -16.05
CA ASN A 186 4.96 4.36 -14.72
C ASN A 186 4.67 5.86 -14.68
N ILE A 187 5.03 6.60 -15.75
CA ILE A 187 4.69 8.02 -15.86
C ILE A 187 3.17 8.17 -16.04
N SER A 188 2.57 7.47 -17.00
CA SER A 188 1.13 7.60 -17.29
C SER A 188 0.23 7.20 -16.12
N TYR A 189 0.70 6.36 -15.19
CA TYR A 189 -0.03 6.03 -13.95
C TYR A 189 -0.38 7.29 -13.13
N GLY A 190 0.47 8.31 -13.24
CA GLY A 190 0.21 9.62 -12.65
C GLY A 190 -0.83 10.45 -13.40
N LEU A 191 -1.37 10.05 -14.55
CA LEU A 191 -2.35 10.83 -15.30
C LEU A 191 -3.70 10.10 -15.35
N PRO A 192 -4.83 10.84 -15.44
CA PRO A 192 -6.08 10.26 -15.90
C PRO A 192 -5.89 9.57 -17.26
N GLU A 193 -6.54 8.43 -17.49
CA GLU A 193 -6.37 7.64 -18.73
C GLU A 193 -6.67 8.46 -19.99
N ASP A 194 -7.67 9.34 -19.92
CA ASP A 194 -8.07 10.27 -20.98
C ASP A 194 -7.05 11.37 -21.26
N GLU A 195 -6.17 11.66 -20.30
CA GLU A 195 -5.13 12.68 -20.42
C GLU A 195 -3.74 12.12 -20.74
N ALA A 196 -3.53 10.81 -20.68
CA ALA A 196 -2.23 10.14 -20.79
C ALA A 196 -1.65 10.07 -22.22
N THR A 197 -1.60 11.21 -22.90
CA THR A 197 -1.00 11.35 -24.24
C THR A 197 0.53 11.30 -24.19
N MET A 198 1.17 10.86 -25.29
CA MET A 198 2.64 10.81 -25.36
C MET A 198 3.30 12.17 -25.16
N ASP A 199 2.68 13.25 -25.64
CA ASP A 199 3.21 14.61 -25.50
C ASP A 199 3.27 15.03 -24.02
N LYS A 200 2.20 14.80 -23.26
CA LYS A 200 2.18 15.06 -21.80
C LYS A 200 3.17 14.17 -21.04
N ILE A 201 3.34 12.91 -21.46
CA ILE A 201 4.34 12.01 -20.86
C ILE A 201 5.76 12.54 -21.07
N ILE A 202 6.06 13.03 -22.29
CA ILE A 202 7.36 13.64 -22.61
C ILE A 202 7.55 14.95 -21.84
N GLU A 203 6.51 15.78 -21.75
CA GLU A 203 6.54 17.02 -20.97
C GLU A 203 6.82 16.74 -19.49
N ALA A 204 6.10 15.81 -18.87
CA ALA A 204 6.34 15.37 -17.49
C ALA A 204 7.77 14.85 -17.30
N ALA A 205 8.30 14.09 -18.26
CA ALA A 205 9.68 13.62 -18.22
C ALA A 205 10.70 14.77 -18.31
N LYS A 206 10.39 15.85 -19.04
CA LYS A 206 11.24 17.04 -19.11
C LYS A 206 11.20 17.83 -17.82
N VAL A 207 10.02 18.08 -17.25
CA VAL A 207 9.84 18.77 -15.97
C VAL A 207 10.55 18.02 -14.84
N ALA A 208 10.51 16.68 -14.87
CA ALA A 208 11.21 15.83 -13.92
C ALA A 208 12.72 15.70 -14.17
N ASN A 209 13.29 16.39 -15.17
CA ASN A 209 14.70 16.30 -15.57
C ASN A 209 15.18 14.88 -15.92
N ILE A 210 14.29 14.02 -16.38
CA ILE A 210 14.59 12.62 -16.78
C ILE A 210 14.52 12.39 -18.28
N HIS A 211 14.08 13.38 -19.07
CA HIS A 211 13.91 13.21 -20.52
C HIS A 211 15.22 12.91 -21.24
N GLU A 212 16.28 13.67 -20.96
CA GLU A 212 17.62 13.43 -21.54
C GLU A 212 18.17 12.07 -21.11
N PHE A 213 17.91 11.67 -19.87
CA PHE A 213 18.29 10.35 -19.37
C PHE A 213 17.56 9.22 -20.11
N ILE A 214 16.25 9.32 -20.27
CA ILE A 214 15.45 8.33 -21.00
C ILE A 214 15.86 8.28 -22.48
N SER A 215 16.17 9.43 -23.08
CA SER A 215 16.54 9.54 -24.49
C SER A 215 17.96 9.03 -24.76
N SER A 216 18.88 9.24 -23.82
CA SER A 216 20.28 8.78 -23.92
C SER A 216 20.49 7.33 -23.49
N TYR A 217 19.57 6.73 -22.73
CA TYR A 217 19.83 5.47 -22.02
C TYR A 217 18.77 4.37 -22.24
N HIS A 218 19.23 3.23 -22.76
CA HIS A 218 18.57 1.93 -22.64
C HIS A 218 18.96 1.28 -21.30
N ARG A 219 18.10 1.40 -20.27
CA ARG A 219 18.10 0.72 -18.92
C ARG A 219 18.73 1.45 -17.72
N ALA A 220 17.91 1.60 -16.68
CA ALA A 220 18.25 1.67 -15.25
C ALA A 220 18.55 3.05 -14.62
N MET A 221 17.51 3.86 -14.43
CA MET A 221 17.36 4.69 -13.23
C MET A 221 15.87 4.87 -12.92
N LYS A 222 15.52 5.03 -11.64
CA LYS A 222 14.14 5.17 -11.18
C LYS A 222 13.70 6.64 -11.30
N PRO A 223 12.83 7.04 -12.25
CA PRO A 223 12.36 8.41 -12.33
C PRO A 223 11.51 8.78 -11.09
N ARG A 224 11.91 9.85 -10.39
CA ARG A 224 11.09 10.54 -9.38
C ARG A 224 10.40 11.71 -10.07
N ALA A 225 9.29 11.44 -10.75
CA ALA A 225 8.59 12.45 -11.53
C ALA A 225 7.29 12.87 -10.84
N VAL A 226 7.12 14.17 -10.62
CA VAL A 226 5.80 14.75 -10.39
C VAL A 226 5.13 14.79 -11.77
N VAL A 227 4.28 13.81 -12.05
CA VAL A 227 3.62 13.70 -13.37
C VAL A 227 2.34 14.53 -13.45
N ARG A 228 1.71 14.81 -12.30
CA ARG A 228 0.52 15.67 -12.22
C ARG A 228 0.93 17.13 -12.13
N ASN A 229 0.00 18.02 -12.48
CA ASN A 229 0.08 19.43 -12.12
C ASN A 229 -0.72 19.64 -10.81
N PRO A 230 -0.12 19.37 -9.63
CA PRO A 230 -0.86 19.47 -8.38
C PRO A 230 -1.20 20.91 -8.04
N VAL A 231 -2.30 21.09 -7.33
CA VAL A 231 -2.59 22.37 -6.66
C VAL A 231 -1.83 22.45 -5.34
N VAL A 232 -1.63 21.29 -4.69
CA VAL A 232 -0.85 21.12 -3.46
C VAL A 232 0.16 19.99 -3.64
N LEU A 233 1.43 20.28 -3.43
CA LEU A 233 2.54 19.34 -3.49
C LEU A 233 3.08 19.07 -2.07
N LEU A 234 3.12 17.80 -1.68
CA LEU A 234 3.65 17.34 -0.41
C LEU A 234 4.94 16.54 -0.64
N LEU A 235 6.06 16.99 -0.12
CA LEU A 235 7.36 16.33 -0.31
C LEU A 235 7.81 15.73 1.02
N ASP A 236 7.92 14.41 1.10
CA ASP A 236 8.42 13.70 2.28
C ASP A 236 9.82 13.15 2.01
N GLU A 237 10.86 13.87 2.44
CA GLU A 237 12.26 13.45 2.32
C GLU A 237 12.67 12.99 0.90
N ALA A 238 12.14 13.64 -0.13
CA ALA A 238 12.26 13.20 -1.52
C ALA A 238 13.70 13.15 -2.09
N THR A 239 14.73 13.56 -1.33
CA THR A 239 16.15 13.54 -1.73
C THR A 239 17.06 12.71 -0.80
N ALA A 240 16.54 12.10 0.27
CA ALA A 240 17.37 11.54 1.35
C ALA A 240 18.33 10.42 0.90
N ALA A 241 17.96 9.66 -0.13
CA ALA A 241 18.68 8.47 -0.60
C ALA A 241 19.52 8.68 -1.89
N LEU A 242 19.79 9.92 -2.30
CA LEU A 242 20.49 10.24 -3.55
C LEU A 242 21.95 10.62 -3.34
N ASP A 243 22.78 10.30 -4.34
CA ASP A 243 24.12 10.87 -4.48
C ASP A 243 24.05 12.36 -4.83
N SER A 244 25.14 13.09 -4.59
CA SER A 244 25.18 14.56 -4.70
C SER A 244 24.89 15.11 -6.10
N THR A 245 25.11 14.33 -7.17
CA THR A 245 24.80 14.75 -8.54
C THR A 245 23.34 14.55 -8.88
N SER A 246 22.79 13.38 -8.55
CA SER A 246 21.36 13.08 -8.73
C SER A 246 20.47 13.95 -7.86
N GLU A 247 20.92 14.27 -6.63
CA GLU A 247 20.19 15.16 -5.72
C GLU A 247 19.95 16.53 -6.32
N LYS A 248 20.98 17.15 -6.93
CA LYS A 248 20.83 18.47 -7.57
C LYS A 248 19.83 18.45 -8.71
N LEU A 249 19.82 17.38 -9.52
CA LEU A 249 18.88 17.22 -10.63
C LEU A 249 17.43 17.07 -10.14
N VAL A 250 17.23 16.22 -9.13
CA VAL A 250 15.90 16.00 -8.52
C VAL A 250 15.42 17.27 -7.81
N GLN A 251 16.30 17.96 -7.09
CA GLN A 251 15.95 19.21 -6.42
C GLN A 251 15.56 20.30 -7.42
N ALA A 252 16.27 20.43 -8.56
CA ALA A 252 15.89 21.36 -9.62
C ALA A 252 14.53 21.03 -10.24
N ALA A 253 14.20 19.74 -10.41
CA ALA A 253 12.90 19.30 -10.88
C ALA A 253 11.79 19.63 -9.86
N LEU A 254 12.03 19.36 -8.57
CA LEU A 254 11.09 19.67 -7.48
C LEU A 254 10.89 21.19 -7.32
N GLU A 255 11.94 22.01 -7.44
CA GLU A 255 11.84 23.47 -7.45
C GLU A 255 11.03 23.99 -8.65
N THR A 256 11.10 23.32 -9.80
CA THR A 256 10.31 23.69 -10.97
C THR A 256 8.83 23.33 -10.77
N ALA A 257 8.56 22.16 -10.19
CA ALA A 257 7.21 21.71 -9.88
C ALA A 257 6.55 22.54 -8.76
N SER A 258 7.31 22.98 -7.76
CA SER A 258 6.79 23.73 -6.60
C SER A 258 6.39 25.17 -6.92
N LYS A 259 6.97 25.80 -7.96
CA LYS A 259 6.71 27.22 -8.30
C LYS A 259 5.24 27.58 -8.53
N ASN A 260 4.44 26.63 -9.01
CA ASN A 260 3.05 26.87 -9.41
C ASN A 260 2.03 26.26 -8.44
N CYS A 261 2.47 25.73 -7.30
CA CYS A 261 1.58 25.05 -6.37
C CYS A 261 1.94 25.37 -4.92
N THR A 262 0.99 25.14 -4.01
CA THR A 262 1.27 25.21 -2.58
C THR A 262 2.14 24.03 -2.18
N CYS A 263 3.27 24.27 -1.51
CA CYS A 263 4.23 23.21 -1.21
C CYS A 263 4.42 23.03 0.30
N ILE A 264 4.32 21.79 0.78
CA ILE A 264 4.83 21.40 2.11
C ILE A 264 5.99 20.43 1.90
N THR A 265 7.14 20.74 2.49
CA THR A 265 8.33 19.90 2.43
C THR A 265 8.71 19.45 3.82
N VAL A 266 8.63 18.15 4.08
CA VAL A 266 9.27 17.51 5.23
C VAL A 266 10.70 17.21 4.86
N ALA A 267 11.64 17.80 5.59
CA ALA A 267 13.06 17.64 5.30
C ALA A 267 13.83 17.10 6.49
N HIS A 268 14.84 16.30 6.16
CA HIS A 268 15.92 15.85 7.04
C HIS A 268 17.27 16.46 6.65
N ARG A 269 17.29 17.35 5.64
CA ARG A 269 18.47 18.11 5.22
C ARG A 269 18.11 19.58 5.22
N LEU A 270 18.70 20.36 6.11
CA LEU A 270 18.40 21.78 6.29
C LEU A 270 18.80 22.61 5.08
N SER A 271 19.76 22.14 4.26
CA SER A 271 20.13 22.79 3.00
C SER A 271 18.95 22.92 2.03
N SER A 272 18.03 21.95 2.02
CA SER A 272 16.87 21.91 1.11
C SER A 272 15.76 22.90 1.48
N ILE A 273 15.70 23.35 2.73
CA ILE A 273 14.60 24.16 3.27
C ILE A 273 14.95 25.62 3.49
N ARG A 274 16.22 26.03 3.31
CA ARG A 274 16.65 27.42 3.49
C ARG A 274 15.87 28.41 2.61
N LYS A 275 15.38 27.94 1.47
CA LYS A 275 14.59 28.72 0.51
C LYS A 275 13.08 28.71 0.79
N ALA A 276 12.62 28.01 1.82
CA ALA A 276 11.19 27.99 2.15
C ALA A 276 10.74 29.36 2.68
N ASP A 277 9.54 29.78 2.30
CA ASP A 277 8.94 31.04 2.76
C ASP A 277 8.67 31.02 4.27
N ARG A 278 8.39 29.82 4.81
CA ARG A 278 8.22 29.59 6.25
C ARG A 278 8.73 28.21 6.63
N ILE A 279 9.43 28.13 7.74
CA ILE A 279 9.90 26.89 8.37
C ILE A 279 9.10 26.69 9.65
N ILE A 280 8.68 25.46 9.91
CA ILE A 280 7.96 25.03 11.12
C ILE A 280 8.81 23.95 11.79
N VAL A 281 9.22 24.20 13.02
CA VAL A 281 9.91 23.21 13.85
C VAL A 281 8.89 22.46 14.71
N LEU A 282 8.79 21.17 14.46
CA LEU A 282 7.86 20.26 15.10
C LEU A 282 8.59 19.39 16.12
N VAL A 283 8.20 19.47 17.39
CA VAL A 283 8.79 18.72 18.50
C VAL A 283 7.67 18.10 19.33
N GLU A 284 7.77 16.79 19.59
CA GLU A 284 6.80 16.02 20.38
C GLU A 284 5.32 16.23 19.99
N GLY A 285 5.07 16.43 18.69
CA GLY A 285 3.74 16.64 18.15
C GLY A 285 3.19 18.06 18.32
N LYS A 286 4.03 19.05 18.66
CA LYS A 286 3.67 20.47 18.78
C LYS A 286 4.57 21.34 17.92
N ILE A 287 4.05 22.47 17.45
CA ILE A 287 4.86 23.51 16.80
C ILE A 287 5.64 24.23 17.91
N ALA A 288 6.96 24.12 17.87
CA ALA A 288 7.86 24.75 18.83
C ALA A 288 8.28 26.14 18.35
N GLU A 289 8.69 26.25 17.09
CA GLU A 289 9.16 27.48 16.46
C GLU A 289 8.61 27.57 15.03
N GLN A 290 8.40 28.79 14.54
CA GLN A 290 8.03 29.03 13.16
C GLN A 290 8.50 30.40 12.71
N GLY A 291 8.99 30.50 11.48
CA GLY A 291 9.50 31.75 10.93
C GLY A 291 10.24 31.54 9.61
N THR A 292 10.86 32.58 9.10
CA THR A 292 11.81 32.47 7.99
C THR A 292 13.14 31.88 8.48
N HIS A 293 13.98 31.42 7.55
CA HIS A 293 15.32 30.94 7.89
C HIS A 293 16.13 32.01 8.67
N GLN A 294 16.02 33.29 8.30
CA GLN A 294 16.77 34.36 8.94
C GLN A 294 16.30 34.60 10.37
N GLU A 295 14.99 34.72 10.57
CA GLU A 295 14.37 34.91 11.89
C GLU A 295 14.76 33.79 12.86
N LEU A 296 14.64 32.53 12.43
CA LEU A 296 14.96 31.38 13.28
C LEU A 296 16.46 31.24 13.59
N MET A 297 17.33 31.72 12.69
CA MET A 297 18.78 31.75 12.95
C MET A 297 19.17 32.86 13.94
N GLU A 298 18.43 33.98 13.96
CA GLU A 298 18.62 35.07 14.91
C GLU A 298 18.11 34.72 16.31
N GLU A 299 16.98 34.00 16.40
CA GLU A 299 16.41 33.53 17.67
C GLU A 299 17.31 32.56 18.42
N LYS A 300 18.22 31.87 17.72
CA LYS A 300 19.14 30.85 18.28
C LYS A 300 18.42 29.77 19.08
N GLY A 301 17.22 29.39 18.64
CA GLY A 301 16.42 28.33 19.23
C GLY A 301 16.79 26.93 18.72
N LEU A 302 15.83 26.01 18.79
CA LEU A 302 15.93 24.63 18.34
C LEU A 302 16.32 24.52 16.87
N TYR A 303 15.78 25.39 16.01
CA TYR A 303 16.16 25.41 14.60
C TYR A 303 17.66 25.66 14.41
N TYR A 304 18.20 26.63 15.16
CA TYR A 304 19.61 26.99 15.11
C TYR A 304 20.50 25.83 15.59
N GLU A 305 20.13 25.17 16.69
CA GLU A 305 20.82 23.97 17.20
C GLU A 305 20.84 22.85 16.16
N MET A 306 19.71 22.57 15.50
CA MET A 306 19.63 21.59 14.42
C MET A 306 20.56 21.95 13.26
N ASN A 307 20.62 23.23 12.88
CA ASN A 307 21.49 23.70 11.80
C ASN A 307 22.98 23.64 12.16
N GLN A 308 23.34 23.72 13.45
CA GLN A 308 24.71 23.50 13.90
C GLN A 308 25.10 22.01 13.88
N LEU A 309 24.16 21.11 14.19
CA LEU A 309 24.40 19.67 14.25
C LEU A 309 24.49 19.00 12.86
N GLU A 310 23.93 19.61 11.82
CA GLU A 310 24.01 19.12 10.43
C GLU A 310 25.29 19.55 9.67
N ILE A 311 26.14 20.40 10.27
CA ILE A 311 27.45 20.79 9.71
C ILE A 311 28.53 19.87 10.29
#